data_AF-A0A7S1TV27-F1
#
_entry.id   AF-A0A7S1TV27-F1
#
_cell.length_a   1.000
_cell.length_b   1.000
_cell.length_c   1.000
_cell.angle_alpha   90.00
_cell.angle_beta   90.00
_cell.angle_gamma   90.00
#
_symmetry.space_group_name_H-M   'P 1'
#
loop_
_entity.id
_entity.type
_entity.pdbx_description
1 polymer ?
#
loop_
_entity_poly.entity_id
_entity_poly.type
_entity_poly.pdbx_seq_one_letter_code
_entity_poly.pdbx_strand_id
1 'polypeptide(L)'
;SATMQAAKSMAIRFLRTPLGKRLLAAQPLQADGLALQALAGGVHSPAAETIAGADYETIAVSVSSSGVVDLALNRPRKLNAINMAVWNDLADAFRRIDNDPNARCVVLRGEGRHFCTGMDLNVFSQMTALSYQETCDARKREMLRKFILRFQEIISMPEKCRVPVIAAVHGHG
;
A
#
# COMPACT_ATOMS: atom_id res chain seq x y z
N SER A 1 47.45 5.29 9.35
CA SER A 1 47.93 3.97 9.82
C SER A 1 48.08 3.03 8.64
N ALA A 2 49.15 2.21 8.59
CA ALA A 2 49.45 1.26 7.51
C ALA A 2 48.26 0.33 7.15
N THR A 3 47.39 0.05 8.13
CA THR A 3 46.15 -0.71 7.98
C THR A 3 45.17 -0.08 6.97
N MET A 4 45.12 1.25 6.90
CA MET A 4 44.20 1.99 6.03
C MET A 4 44.64 1.98 4.56
N GLN A 5 45.94 1.81 4.32
CA GLN A 5 46.54 1.75 2.98
C GLN A 5 46.39 0.35 2.37
N ALA A 6 46.48 -0.70 3.20
CA ALA A 6 46.19 -2.08 2.80
C ALA A 6 44.71 -2.26 2.38
N ALA A 7 43.77 -1.68 3.13
CA ALA A 7 42.34 -1.73 2.81
C ALA A 7 42.01 -1.06 1.47
N LYS A 8 42.62 0.10 1.16
CA LYS A 8 42.47 0.78 -0.13
C LYS A 8 43.01 -0.05 -1.31
N SER A 9 44.17 -0.68 -1.13
CA SER A 9 44.77 -1.55 -2.15
C SER A 9 43.89 -2.77 -2.47
N MET A 10 43.32 -3.38 -1.42
CA MET A 10 42.44 -4.54 -1.55
C MET A 10 41.11 -4.20 -2.24
N ALA A 11 40.52 -3.04 -1.94
CA ALA A 11 39.32 -2.54 -2.61
C ALA A 11 39.57 -2.27 -4.11
N ILE A 12 40.69 -1.64 -4.46
CA ILE A 12 41.07 -1.38 -5.86
C ILE A 12 41.28 -2.70 -6.62
N ARG A 13 41.89 -3.70 -5.97
CA ARG A 13 42.11 -5.02 -6.58
C ARG A 13 40.79 -5.78 -6.79
N PHE A 14 39.86 -5.69 -5.84
CA PHE A 14 38.52 -6.28 -5.95
C PHE A 14 37.74 -5.70 -7.14
N LEU A 15 37.77 -4.38 -7.34
CA LEU A 15 37.09 -3.68 -8.45
C LEU A 15 37.64 -4.06 -9.84
N ARG A 16 38.85 -4.65 -9.92
CA ARG A 16 39.45 -5.14 -11.17
C ARG A 16 39.06 -6.58 -11.52
N THR A 17 38.45 -7.33 -10.60
CA THR A 17 37.99 -8.71 -10.85
C THR A 17 36.73 -8.73 -11.73
N PRO A 18 36.40 -9.86 -12.38
CA PRO A 18 35.15 -9.98 -13.14
C PRO A 18 33.91 -9.71 -12.28
N LEU A 19 33.94 -10.09 -10.99
CA LEU A 19 32.86 -9.85 -10.04
C LEU A 19 32.80 -8.36 -9.61
N GLY A 20 33.94 -7.71 -9.37
CA GLY A 20 33.99 -6.28 -9.05
C GLY A 20 33.60 -5.39 -10.23
N LYS A 21 33.98 -5.76 -11.45
CA LYS A 21 33.52 -5.11 -12.69
C LYS A 21 32.02 -5.30 -12.91
N ARG A 22 31.46 -6.48 -12.58
CA ARG A 22 30.01 -6.74 -12.61
C ARG A 22 29.25 -5.94 -11.55
N LEU A 23 29.83 -5.73 -10.37
CA LEU A 23 29.25 -4.92 -9.30
C LEU A 23 29.25 -3.42 -9.66
N LEU A 24 30.27 -2.95 -10.37
CA LEU A 24 30.34 -1.59 -10.94
C LEU A 24 29.43 -1.40 -12.15
N ALA A 25 29.28 -2.43 -13.00
CA ALA A 25 28.44 -2.41 -14.20
C ALA A 25 26.95 -2.68 -13.90
N ALA A 26 26.62 -3.13 -12.69
CA ALA A 26 25.26 -3.10 -12.18
C ALA A 26 24.89 -1.63 -11.94
N GLN A 27 24.49 -0.94 -13.01
CA GLN A 27 23.73 0.29 -12.87
C GLN A 27 22.58 0.03 -11.90
N PRO A 28 22.24 0.98 -11.01
CA PRO A 28 20.98 0.88 -10.29
C PRO A 28 19.92 0.66 -11.36
N LEU A 29 19.17 -0.45 -11.27
CA LEU A 29 18.04 -0.66 -12.15
C LEU A 29 17.25 0.64 -12.11
N GLN A 30 17.17 1.31 -13.26
CA GLN A 30 16.10 2.25 -13.54
C GLN A 30 14.84 1.39 -13.59
N ALA A 31 14.40 0.95 -12.42
CA ALA A 31 13.02 0.60 -12.21
C ALA A 31 12.28 1.90 -12.48
N ASP A 32 11.52 1.92 -13.57
CA ASP A 32 10.64 3.04 -13.91
C ASP A 32 9.99 3.53 -12.63
N GLY A 33 10.24 4.80 -12.30
CA GLY A 33 10.00 5.38 -10.98
C GLY A 33 8.56 5.20 -10.50
N LEU A 34 7.62 4.91 -11.38
CA LEU A 34 6.21 4.64 -11.08
C LEU A 34 6.00 3.35 -10.25
N ALA A 35 6.74 2.27 -10.53
CA ALA A 35 6.54 1.00 -9.81
C ALA A 35 7.15 1.01 -8.40
N LEU A 36 8.28 1.71 -8.23
CA LEU A 36 8.91 1.89 -6.92
C LEU A 36 8.33 3.07 -6.14
N GLN A 37 7.80 4.12 -6.76
CA GLN A 37 7.03 5.16 -6.05
C GLN A 37 5.73 4.61 -5.47
N ALA A 38 5.09 3.65 -6.14
CA ALA A 38 3.97 2.92 -5.53
C ALA A 38 4.41 2.09 -4.30
N LEU A 39 5.69 1.68 -4.23
CA LEU A 39 6.24 0.93 -3.10
C LEU A 39 6.88 1.81 -2.01
N ALA A 40 7.41 2.97 -2.39
CA ALA A 40 8.16 3.94 -1.59
C ALA A 40 7.44 5.29 -1.55
N GLY A 41 6.10 5.27 -1.64
CA GLY A 41 5.26 6.44 -1.44
C GLY A 41 5.68 7.07 -0.13
N GLY A 42 6.38 8.19 -0.24
CA GLY A 42 6.83 8.95 0.91
C GLY A 42 5.62 9.18 1.80
N VAL A 43 5.85 9.13 3.10
CA VAL A 43 4.99 9.80 4.07
C VAL A 43 5.00 11.29 3.73
N HIS A 44 4.21 11.68 2.73
CA HIS A 44 3.72 13.04 2.67
C HIS A 44 2.95 13.20 3.97
N SER A 45 3.56 13.89 4.93
CA SER A 45 2.87 14.41 6.09
C SER A 45 1.90 15.44 5.55
N PRO A 46 0.57 15.20 5.54
CA PRO A 46 -0.36 16.26 5.28
C PRO A 46 -0.54 17.00 6.60
N ALA A 47 -0.46 18.33 6.56
CA ALA A 47 -1.19 19.13 7.54
C ALA A 47 -2.61 18.55 7.62
N ALA A 48 -3.14 18.33 8.82
CA ALA A 48 -4.39 17.63 9.12
C ALA A 48 -5.49 17.87 8.07
N GLU A 49 -5.53 17.03 7.04
CA GLU A 49 -6.60 17.03 6.05
C GLU A 49 -7.75 16.23 6.66
N THR A 50 -8.79 16.95 7.05
CA THR A 50 -10.08 16.40 7.49
C THR A 50 -10.57 15.35 6.50
N ILE A 51 -11.23 14.29 6.99
CA ILE A 51 -11.81 13.26 6.11
C ILE A 51 -12.96 13.81 5.26
N ALA A 52 -13.59 14.90 5.71
CA ALA A 52 -14.60 15.63 4.98
C ALA A 52 -14.01 16.29 3.72
N GLY A 53 -14.58 15.97 2.55
CA GLY A 53 -14.19 16.56 1.26
C GLY A 53 -13.08 15.80 0.51
N ALA A 54 -12.66 14.64 0.99
CA ALA A 54 -11.76 13.76 0.24
C ALA A 54 -12.53 13.04 -0.87
N ASP A 55 -12.05 13.19 -2.11
CA ASP A 55 -12.58 12.49 -3.28
C ASP A 55 -11.75 11.24 -3.56
N TYR A 56 -12.44 10.12 -3.80
CA TYR A 56 -11.84 8.82 -4.06
C TYR A 56 -12.41 8.16 -5.31
N GLU A 57 -11.64 7.28 -5.94
CA GLU A 57 -12.07 6.55 -7.13
C GLU A 57 -13.05 5.42 -6.76
N THR A 58 -12.77 4.72 -5.65
CA THR A 58 -13.39 3.42 -5.37
C THR A 58 -14.10 3.31 -4.04
N ILE A 59 -14.07 4.36 -3.23
CA ILE A 59 -14.86 4.51 -2.01
C ILE A 59 -15.65 5.82 -2.08
N ALA A 60 -16.72 5.92 -1.31
CA ALA A 60 -17.44 7.17 -1.06
C ALA A 60 -17.36 7.51 0.42
N VAL A 61 -17.27 8.80 0.72
CA VAL A 61 -17.11 9.31 2.08
C VAL A 61 -18.07 10.46 2.30
N SER A 62 -18.81 10.42 3.40
CA SER A 62 -19.55 11.59 3.90
C SER A 62 -19.43 11.67 5.42
N VAL A 63 -19.45 12.90 5.95
CA VAL A 63 -19.29 13.14 7.39
C VAL A 63 -20.49 13.92 7.89
N SER A 64 -21.19 13.39 8.89
CA SER A 64 -22.31 14.09 9.51
C SER A 64 -21.83 15.23 10.42
N SER A 65 -22.73 16.17 10.74
CA SER A 65 -22.46 17.22 11.73
C SER A 65 -22.14 16.69 13.14
N SER A 66 -22.55 15.46 13.45
CA SER A 66 -22.22 14.80 14.72
C SER A 66 -20.86 14.06 14.69
N GLY A 67 -20.16 14.06 13.55
CA GLY A 67 -18.85 13.41 13.39
C GLY A 67 -18.92 11.92 13.05
N VAL A 68 -20.06 11.44 12.52
CA VAL A 68 -20.18 10.08 11.99
C VAL A 68 -19.63 10.07 10.57
N VAL A 69 -18.63 9.23 10.30
CA VAL A 69 -18.06 9.02 8.97
C VAL A 69 -18.79 7.85 8.31
N ASP A 70 -19.60 8.11 7.29
CA ASP A 70 -20.14 7.08 6.40
C ASP A 70 -19.09 6.79 5.32
N LEU A 71 -18.47 5.62 5.42
CA LEU A 71 -17.44 5.14 4.50
C LEU A 71 -18.02 3.96 3.71
N ALA A 72 -18.17 4.11 2.40
CA ALA A 72 -18.76 3.09 1.55
C ALA A 72 -17.78 2.57 0.49
N LEU A 73 -17.64 1.26 0.36
CA LEU A 73 -17.04 0.65 -0.83
C LEU A 73 -17.92 0.98 -2.04
N ASN A 74 -17.39 1.67 -3.05
CA ASN A 74 -18.16 2.23 -4.15
C ASN A 74 -17.74 1.67 -5.51
N ARG A 75 -17.78 0.34 -5.63
CA ARG A 75 -17.62 -0.38 -6.91
C ARG A 75 -18.81 -1.32 -7.16
N PRO A 76 -20.07 -0.83 -7.14
CA PRO A 76 -21.25 -1.69 -7.17
C PRO A 76 -21.34 -2.56 -8.45
N ARG A 77 -20.83 -2.06 -9.59
CA ARG A 77 -20.75 -2.82 -10.85
C ARG A 77 -19.77 -4.01 -10.81
N LYS A 78 -18.87 -4.02 -9.83
CA LYS A 78 -17.91 -5.10 -9.57
C LYS A 78 -18.19 -5.78 -8.22
N LEU A 79 -19.42 -5.64 -7.70
CA LEU A 79 -19.87 -6.20 -6.43
C LEU A 79 -18.93 -5.83 -5.25
N ASN A 80 -18.32 -4.64 -5.34
CA ASN A 80 -17.36 -4.13 -4.37
C ASN A 80 -16.14 -5.05 -4.17
N ALA A 81 -15.73 -5.82 -5.18
CA ALA A 81 -14.46 -6.54 -5.16
C ALA A 81 -13.28 -5.61 -4.83
N ILE A 82 -12.26 -6.11 -4.13
CA ILE A 82 -11.16 -5.30 -3.60
C ILE A 82 -9.97 -5.37 -4.56
N ASN A 83 -9.77 -4.33 -5.36
CA ASN A 83 -8.59 -4.14 -6.21
C ASN A 83 -7.57 -3.22 -5.53
N MET A 84 -6.42 -2.96 -6.17
CA MET A 84 -5.39 -2.07 -5.62
C MET A 84 -5.87 -0.66 -5.32
N ALA A 85 -6.78 -0.10 -6.13
CA ALA A 85 -7.33 1.23 -5.88
C ALA A 85 -8.14 1.27 -4.58
N VAL A 86 -8.99 0.26 -4.32
CA VAL A 86 -9.72 0.14 -3.04
C VAL A 86 -8.77 0.06 -1.87
N TRP A 87 -7.69 -0.72 -1.98
CA TRP A 87 -6.68 -0.82 -0.92
C TRP A 87 -6.04 0.53 -0.62
N ASN A 88 -5.63 1.28 -1.65
CA ASN A 88 -5.02 2.60 -1.48
C ASN A 88 -6.00 3.63 -0.91
N ASP A 89 -7.23 3.66 -1.43
CA ASP A 89 -8.28 4.57 -0.99
C ASP A 89 -8.65 4.32 0.49
N LEU A 90 -8.80 3.05 0.90
CA LEU A 90 -9.04 2.69 2.30
C LEU A 90 -7.87 3.09 3.20
N ALA A 91 -6.63 2.85 2.77
CA ALA A 91 -5.45 3.19 3.54
C ALA A 91 -5.33 4.70 3.77
N ASP A 92 -5.71 5.51 2.79
CA ASP A 92 -5.75 6.96 2.92
C ASP A 92 -6.92 7.42 3.81
N ALA A 93 -8.13 6.91 3.57
CA ALA A 93 -9.31 7.25 4.35
C ALA A 93 -9.11 6.94 5.84
N PHE A 94 -8.62 5.75 6.20
CA PHE A 94 -8.36 5.41 7.60
C PHE A 94 -7.26 6.26 8.23
N ARG A 95 -6.20 6.64 7.49
CA ARG A 95 -5.19 7.59 7.99
C ARG A 95 -5.79 8.97 8.26
N ARG A 96 -6.65 9.48 7.38
CA ARG A 96 -7.33 10.77 7.57
C ARG A 96 -8.30 10.71 8.75
N ILE A 97 -9.11 9.66 8.86
CA ILE A 97 -10.04 9.44 9.98
C ILE A 97 -9.28 9.43 11.31
N ASP A 98 -8.16 8.72 11.38
CA ASP A 98 -7.37 8.62 12.61
C ASP A 98 -6.79 9.99 13.04
N ASN A 99 -6.49 10.87 12.08
CA ASN A 99 -5.98 12.21 12.35
C ASN A 99 -7.07 13.31 12.48
N ASP A 100 -8.34 13.04 12.13
CA ASP A 100 -9.40 14.04 12.13
C ASP A 100 -10.09 14.17 13.52
N PRO A 101 -9.82 15.22 14.31
CA PRO A 101 -10.37 15.34 15.66
C PRO A 101 -11.91 15.37 15.74
N ASN A 102 -12.60 15.62 14.63
CA ASN A 102 -14.07 15.66 14.58
C ASN A 102 -14.70 14.29 14.35
N ALA A 103 -13.96 13.31 13.82
CA ALA A 103 -14.49 11.96 13.63
C ALA A 103 -14.70 11.26 14.98
N ARG A 104 -15.89 10.67 15.14
CA ARG A 104 -16.34 9.99 16.38
C ARG A 104 -16.62 8.50 16.19
N CYS A 105 -17.05 8.09 15.01
CA CYS A 105 -17.19 6.70 14.62
C CYS A 105 -17.20 6.59 13.09
N VAL A 106 -16.92 5.38 12.60
CA VAL A 106 -17.00 5.02 11.18
C VAL A 106 -18.10 4.00 10.99
N VAL A 107 -18.98 4.22 10.02
CA VAL A 107 -19.86 3.19 9.48
C VAL A 107 -19.27 2.74 8.14
N LEU A 108 -18.72 1.53 8.11
CA LEU A 108 -18.21 0.91 6.89
C LEU A 108 -19.31 0.08 6.24
N ARG A 109 -19.68 0.41 5.00
CA ARG A 109 -20.71 -0.30 4.22
C ARG A 109 -20.28 -0.53 2.78
N GLY A 110 -21.07 -1.26 2.01
CA GLY A 110 -20.93 -1.35 0.55
C GLY A 110 -22.03 -0.56 -0.16
N GLU A 111 -21.73 0.00 -1.33
CA GLU A 111 -22.74 0.54 -2.24
C GLU A 111 -23.41 -0.57 -3.04
N GLY A 112 -24.69 -0.40 -3.33
CA GLY A 112 -25.46 -1.33 -4.16
C GLY A 112 -25.85 -2.63 -3.43
N ARG A 113 -25.82 -3.76 -4.16
CA ARG A 113 -26.50 -5.01 -3.76
C ARG A 113 -25.77 -5.88 -2.73
N HIS A 114 -24.45 -5.73 -2.61
CA HIS A 114 -23.61 -6.54 -1.72
C HIS A 114 -22.62 -5.66 -0.99
N PHE A 115 -22.23 -6.05 0.22
CA PHE A 115 -21.16 -5.39 0.97
C PHE A 115 -19.83 -5.45 0.18
N CYS A 116 -19.31 -6.66 -0.05
CA CYS A 116 -18.04 -6.91 -0.75
C CYS A 116 -17.93 -8.40 -1.12
N THR A 117 -17.39 -8.73 -2.31
CA THR A 117 -17.11 -10.12 -2.73
C THR A 117 -15.68 -10.59 -2.45
N GLY A 118 -14.89 -9.81 -1.71
CA GLY A 118 -13.49 -10.11 -1.41
C GLY A 118 -12.51 -9.65 -2.49
N MET A 119 -11.32 -10.25 -2.52
CA MET A 119 -10.20 -9.82 -3.37
C MET A 119 -10.55 -9.92 -4.87
N ASP A 120 -10.30 -8.85 -5.63
CA ASP A 120 -10.38 -8.86 -7.08
C ASP A 120 -9.27 -9.74 -7.65
N LEU A 121 -9.61 -10.69 -8.54
CA LEU A 121 -8.65 -11.66 -9.06
C LEU A 121 -7.49 -11.00 -9.83
N ASN A 122 -7.69 -9.79 -10.35
CA ASN A 122 -6.64 -9.03 -11.02
C ASN A 122 -5.48 -8.64 -10.09
N VAL A 123 -5.68 -8.68 -8.76
CA VAL A 123 -4.61 -8.44 -7.77
C VAL A 123 -3.52 -9.51 -7.87
N PHE A 124 -3.88 -10.76 -8.16
CA PHE A 124 -2.90 -11.84 -8.33
C PHE A 124 -2.00 -11.61 -9.56
N SER A 125 -2.58 -11.16 -10.68
CA SER A 125 -1.81 -10.83 -11.88
C SER A 125 -0.81 -9.69 -11.62
N GLN A 126 -1.21 -8.68 -10.84
CA GLN A 126 -0.32 -7.59 -10.44
C GLN A 126 0.78 -8.08 -9.52
N MET A 127 0.46 -8.97 -8.57
CA MET A 127 1.45 -9.60 -7.68
C MET A 127 2.50 -10.40 -8.47
N THR A 128 2.07 -11.18 -9.47
CA THR A 128 2.99 -11.89 -10.36
C THR A 128 3.87 -10.93 -11.14
N ALA A 129 3.30 -9.83 -11.66
CA ALA A 129 4.03 -8.82 -12.41
C ALA A 129 5.16 -8.15 -11.59
N LEU A 130 4.95 -7.91 -10.28
CA LEU A 130 5.96 -7.31 -9.38
C LEU A 130 7.28 -8.08 -9.34
N SER A 131 7.24 -9.39 -9.60
CA SER A 131 8.41 -10.27 -9.50
C SER A 131 8.85 -10.84 -10.85
N TYR A 132 8.20 -10.43 -11.95
CA TYR A 132 8.36 -11.03 -13.27
C TYR A 132 9.80 -10.93 -13.79
N GLN A 133 10.45 -9.78 -13.57
CA GLN A 133 11.83 -9.53 -14.03
C GLN A 133 12.91 -9.94 -13.00
N GLU A 134 12.52 -10.28 -11.78
CA GLU A 134 13.48 -10.71 -10.76
C GLU A 134 13.90 -12.16 -11.02
N THR A 135 15.17 -12.47 -10.85
CA THR A 135 15.71 -13.81 -11.11
C THR A 135 16.09 -14.53 -9.82
N CYS A 136 16.32 -13.79 -8.73
CA CYS A 136 16.65 -14.34 -7.43
C CYS A 136 15.39 -14.73 -6.63
N ASP A 137 15.21 -16.02 -6.36
CA ASP A 137 14.04 -16.53 -5.62
C ASP A 137 13.89 -15.95 -4.21
N ALA A 138 15.00 -15.68 -3.52
CA ALA A 138 14.96 -15.04 -2.21
C ALA A 138 14.38 -13.62 -2.29
N ARG A 139 14.73 -12.86 -3.34
CA ARG A 139 14.17 -11.52 -3.58
C ARG A 139 12.70 -11.59 -3.98
N LYS A 140 12.29 -12.56 -4.81
CA LYS A 140 10.88 -12.80 -5.12
C LYS A 140 10.05 -13.06 -3.87
N ARG A 141 10.53 -13.93 -2.97
CA ARG A 141 9.86 -14.20 -1.69
C ARG A 141 9.78 -12.98 -0.80
N GLU A 142 10.84 -12.17 -0.74
CA GLU A 142 10.81 -10.93 0.05
C GLU A 142 9.85 -9.88 -0.53
N MET A 143 9.78 -9.75 -1.86
CA MET A 143 8.79 -8.87 -2.51
C MET A 143 7.36 -9.33 -2.23
N LEU A 144 7.10 -10.64 -2.34
CA LEU A 144 5.81 -11.24 -1.98
C LEU A 144 5.47 -10.98 -0.51
N ARG A 145 6.43 -11.20 0.40
CA ARG A 145 6.25 -10.94 1.82
C ARG A 145 5.89 -9.48 2.08
N LYS A 146 6.60 -8.53 1.49
CA LYS A 146 6.31 -7.09 1.61
C LYS A 146 4.93 -6.74 1.05
N PHE A 147 4.57 -7.34 -0.08
CA PHE A 147 3.24 -7.19 -0.69
C PHE A 147 2.15 -7.67 0.28
N ILE A 148 2.27 -8.89 0.82
CA ILE A 148 1.33 -9.45 1.80
C ILE A 148 1.20 -8.57 3.04
N LEU A 149 2.34 -8.15 3.64
CA LEU A 149 2.35 -7.33 4.84
C LEU A 149 1.65 -5.99 4.64
N ARG A 150 1.76 -5.39 3.45
CA ARG A 150 1.04 -4.15 3.13
C ARG A 150 -0.48 -4.34 3.18
N PHE A 151 -1.03 -5.41 2.61
CA PHE A 151 -2.49 -5.64 2.70
C PHE A 151 -2.93 -5.94 4.12
N GLN A 152 -2.13 -6.72 4.85
CA GLN A 152 -2.41 -7.01 6.25
C GLN A 152 -2.43 -5.73 7.09
N GLU A 153 -1.53 -4.79 6.83
CA GLU A 153 -1.55 -3.48 7.48
C GLU A 153 -2.87 -2.74 7.25
N ILE A 154 -3.34 -2.68 6.00
CA ILE A 154 -4.60 -2.00 5.64
C ILE A 154 -5.82 -2.69 6.27
N ILE A 155 -5.85 -4.03 6.26
CA ILE A 155 -6.92 -4.83 6.90
C ILE A 155 -6.94 -4.62 8.41
N SER A 156 -5.78 -4.36 9.04
CA SER A 156 -5.68 -4.04 10.46
C SER A 156 -6.01 -2.58 10.81
N MET A 157 -6.18 -1.68 9.84
CA MET A 157 -6.48 -0.28 10.14
C MET A 157 -7.82 -0.07 10.85
N PRO A 158 -8.93 -0.74 10.48
CA PRO A 158 -10.18 -0.66 11.23
C PRO A 158 -10.03 -1.03 12.72
N GLU A 159 -9.21 -2.05 13.02
CA GLU A 159 -8.92 -2.50 14.39
C GLU A 159 -8.10 -1.45 15.17
N LYS A 160 -7.15 -0.80 14.50
CA LYS A 160 -6.23 0.18 15.10
C LYS A 160 -6.78 1.61 15.13
N CYS A 161 -7.89 1.86 14.46
CA CYS A 161 -8.48 3.18 14.37
C CYS A 161 -8.87 3.69 15.76
N ARG A 162 -8.55 4.95 16.08
CA ARG A 162 -8.86 5.53 17.40
C ARG A 162 -10.36 5.62 17.71
N VAL A 163 -11.22 5.58 16.69
CA VAL A 163 -12.68 5.62 16.82
C VAL A 163 -13.30 4.27 16.50
N PRO A 164 -14.46 3.93 17.09
CA PRO A 164 -15.16 2.70 16.77
C PRO A 164 -15.51 2.61 15.27
N VAL A 165 -15.23 1.45 14.68
CA VAL A 165 -15.62 1.11 13.30
C VAL A 165 -16.72 0.07 13.34
N ILE A 166 -17.87 0.40 12.74
CA ILE A 166 -19.06 -0.45 12.68
C ILE A 166 -19.25 -0.89 11.24
N ALA A 167 -19.23 -2.19 10.98
CA ALA A 167 -19.53 -2.72 9.66
C ALA A 167 -21.04 -2.93 9.49
N ALA A 168 -21.63 -2.31 8.45
CA ALA A 168 -23.00 -2.57 8.01
C ALA A 168 -22.96 -3.51 6.81
N VAL A 169 -23.07 -4.82 7.08
CA VAL A 169 -22.92 -5.89 6.08
C VAL A 169 -24.28 -6.31 5.53
N HIS A 170 -24.39 -6.37 4.20
CA HIS A 170 -25.58 -6.83 3.48
C HIS A 170 -25.23 -7.61 2.21
N GLY A 171 -26.24 -8.25 1.62
CA GLY A 171 -26.10 -9.10 0.44
C GLY A 171 -26.32 -10.57 0.78
N HIS A 172 -26.45 -11.41 -0.25
CA HIS A 172 -26.59 -12.86 -0.11
C HIS A 172 -25.26 -13.53 -0.42
N GLY A 173 -24.83 -14.45 0.44
CA GLY A 173 -23.71 -15.35 0.21
C GLY A 173 -24.09 -16.54 -0.67
#